data_AF-A0A843V9G8-F1
#
_entry.id   AF-A0A843V9G8-F1
#
_cell.length_a   1.000
_cell.length_b   1.000
_cell.length_c   1.000
_cell.angle_alpha   90.00
_cell.angle_beta   90.00
_cell.angle_gamma   90.00
#
_symmetry.space_group_name_H-M   'P 1'
#
loop_
_entity.id
_entity.type
_entity.pdbx_description
1 polymer ?
#
loop_
_entity_poly.entity_id
_entity_poly.type
_entity_poly.pdbx_seq_one_letter_code
_entity_poly.pdbx_strand_id
1 'polypeptide(L)'
;MVAEEPIVVREFDADRDCPGVEAVERVCEIGSSGSGKLALLTDLLGDPICRVRHSPAFLMLVAETSAGAAREIVGVIRGCVKTVTCGKRTPRNGKAPVALYTKVAYVLGLRVSPSHR
;
A
#
# COMPACT_ATOMS: atom_id res chain seq x y z
N MET A 1 29.29 -9.99 13.14
CA MET A 1 28.22 -9.12 13.69
C MET A 1 27.63 -8.37 12.51
N VAL A 2 26.42 -8.72 12.09
CA VAL A 2 25.70 -7.93 11.08
C VAL A 2 25.17 -6.71 11.83
N ALA A 3 25.61 -5.52 11.46
CA ALA A 3 25.03 -4.29 12.02
C ALA A 3 23.59 -4.21 11.53
N GLU A 4 22.62 -4.08 12.45
CA GLU A 4 21.27 -3.68 12.05
C GLU A 4 21.34 -2.28 11.46
N GLU A 5 21.13 -2.16 10.16
CA GLU A 5 20.94 -0.86 9.53
C GLU A 5 19.60 -0.29 10.01
N PRO A 6 19.56 0.93 10.58
CA PRO A 6 18.31 1.46 11.10
C PRO A 6 17.36 1.77 9.94
N ILE A 7 16.11 1.34 10.07
CA ILE A 7 15.05 1.60 9.08
C ILE A 7 14.22 2.80 9.54
N VAL A 8 13.97 3.74 8.63
CA VAL A 8 13.10 4.89 8.86
C VAL A 8 11.83 4.73 8.03
N VAL A 9 10.68 4.90 8.67
CA VAL A 9 9.37 4.92 8.00
C VAL A 9 8.91 6.36 7.88
N ARG A 10 8.52 6.76 6.67
CA ARG A 10 8.05 8.11 6.38
C ARG A 10 7.00 8.12 5.28
N GLU A 11 6.35 9.27 5.10
CA GLU A 11 5.46 9.50 3.97
C GLU A 11 6.24 9.42 2.64
N PHE A 12 5.55 8.88 1.64
CA PHE A 12 6.03 8.80 0.27
C PHE A 12 6.15 10.20 -0.34
N ASP A 13 7.30 10.47 -0.95
CA ASP A 13 7.63 11.69 -1.67
C ASP A 13 7.78 11.34 -3.16
N ALA A 14 6.81 11.78 -3.97
CA ALA A 14 6.72 11.44 -5.38
C ALA A 14 7.93 11.90 -6.20
N ASP A 15 8.62 12.96 -5.77
CA ASP A 15 9.72 13.54 -6.52
C ASP A 15 11.00 12.68 -6.44
N ARG A 16 11.13 11.85 -5.40
CA ARG A 16 12.35 11.06 -5.15
C ARG A 16 12.13 9.57 -4.95
N ASP A 17 10.94 9.14 -4.52
CA ASP A 17 10.71 7.76 -4.10
C ASP A 17 10.22 6.86 -5.23
N CYS A 18 9.70 7.41 -6.32
CA CYS A 18 9.17 6.64 -7.46
C CYS A 18 10.14 5.53 -7.92
N PRO A 19 11.44 5.81 -8.18
CA PRO A 19 12.37 4.78 -8.63
C PRO A 19 12.58 3.65 -7.61
N GLY A 20 12.67 3.99 -6.32
CA GLY A 20 12.87 3.03 -5.24
C GLY A 20 11.64 2.15 -5.03
N VAL A 21 10.44 2.74 -5.08
CA VAL A 21 9.17 1.98 -4.99
C VAL A 21 9.01 1.03 -6.16
N GLU A 22 9.32 1.46 -7.39
CA GLU A 22 9.29 0.60 -8.57
C GLU A 22 10.28 -0.57 -8.45
N ALA A 23 11.48 -0.32 -7.91
CA ALA A 23 12.46 -1.36 -7.65
C ALA A 23 11.95 -2.40 -6.64
N VAL A 24 11.37 -1.95 -5.52
CA VAL A 24 10.79 -2.84 -4.50
C VAL A 24 9.64 -3.68 -5.05
N GLU A 25 8.74 -3.10 -5.85
CA GLU A 25 7.66 -3.85 -6.49
C GLU A 25 8.22 -4.95 -7.39
N ARG A 26 9.19 -4.60 -8.26
CA ARG A 26 9.82 -5.54 -9.19
C ARG A 26 10.50 -6.71 -8.49
N VAL A 27 11.22 -6.48 -7.40
CA VAL A 27 11.87 -7.58 -6.64
C VAL A 27 10.88 -8.39 -5.80
N CYS A 28 9.73 -7.81 -5.46
CA CYS A 28 8.66 -8.50 -4.73
C CYS A 28 7.69 -9.25 -5.63
N GLU A 29 7.81 -9.14 -6.96
CA GLU A 29 7.04 -9.92 -7.91
C GLU A 29 7.41 -11.39 -7.83
N ILE A 30 6.43 -12.21 -7.48
CA ILE A 30 6.53 -13.67 -7.58
C ILE A 30 5.55 -14.09 -8.68
N GLY A 31 6.09 -14.51 -9.82
CA GLY A 31 5.36 -15.27 -10.83
C GLY A 31 5.15 -14.58 -12.18
N SER A 32 6.04 -14.87 -13.13
CA SER A 32 5.63 -15.23 -14.50
C SER A 32 6.59 -16.19 -15.21
N SER A 33 7.50 -16.88 -14.49
CA SER A 33 8.30 -17.95 -15.10
C SER A 33 7.51 -19.27 -15.05
N GLY A 34 6.49 -19.40 -15.91
CA GLY A 34 6.05 -20.73 -16.38
C GLY A 34 4.61 -21.20 -16.13
N SER A 35 3.72 -20.46 -15.44
CA SER A 35 2.39 -21.01 -15.07
C SER A 35 1.15 -20.25 -15.58
N GLY A 36 1.28 -19.22 -16.44
CA GLY A 36 0.11 -18.52 -17.00
C GLY A 36 -0.89 -17.93 -15.99
N LYS A 37 -0.54 -17.92 -14.70
CA LYS A 37 -1.35 -17.32 -13.63
C LYS A 37 -0.99 -15.85 -13.55
N LEU A 38 -2.03 -15.01 -13.51
CA LEU A 38 -1.95 -13.55 -13.43
C LEU A 38 -0.80 -13.12 -12.51
N ALA A 39 0.17 -12.41 -13.09
CA ALA A 39 1.10 -11.64 -12.29
C ALA A 39 0.26 -10.65 -11.47
N LEU A 40 0.40 -10.66 -10.16
CA LEU A 40 0.01 -9.53 -9.30
C LEU A 40 1.00 -8.37 -9.49
N LEU A 41 1.47 -8.17 -10.73
CA LEU A 41 1.95 -6.89 -11.18
C LEU A 41 0.71 -6.01 -11.11
N THR A 42 0.55 -5.41 -9.96
CA THR A 42 -0.23 -4.21 -9.79
C THR A 42 0.42 -3.15 -10.66
N ASP A 43 0.21 -3.21 -11.98
CA ASP A 43 0.74 -2.26 -12.94
C ASP A 43 0.42 -0.87 -12.41
N LEU A 44 1.48 -0.15 -12.10
CA LEU A 44 1.41 1.20 -11.57
C LEU A 44 1.11 2.17 -12.72
N LEU A 45 1.18 1.74 -13.99
CA LEU A 45 1.10 2.59 -15.17
C LEU A 45 2.08 3.77 -15.09
N GLY A 46 3.19 3.59 -14.36
CA GLY A 46 4.16 4.65 -14.03
C GLY A 46 3.77 5.58 -12.88
N ASP A 47 2.64 5.37 -12.21
CA ASP A 47 2.18 6.14 -11.05
C ASP A 47 1.93 5.22 -9.81
N PRO A 48 2.86 5.17 -8.84
CA PRO A 48 2.74 4.37 -7.62
C PRO A 48 1.48 4.61 -6.77
N ILE A 49 0.81 5.74 -6.99
CA ILE A 49 -0.33 6.22 -6.21
C ILE A 49 -1.64 6.28 -7.01
N CYS A 50 -1.64 5.88 -8.29
CA CYS A 50 -2.81 5.94 -9.17
C CYS A 50 -4.07 5.32 -8.55
N ARG A 51 -3.96 4.15 -7.91
CA ARG A 51 -5.10 3.46 -7.28
C ARG A 51 -5.55 4.07 -5.96
N VAL A 52 -4.65 4.76 -5.27
CA VAL A 52 -4.83 5.20 -3.88
C VAL A 52 -5.44 6.60 -3.85
N ARG A 53 -5.08 7.46 -4.81
CA ARG A 53 -5.59 8.83 -4.99
C ARG A 53 -7.09 8.94 -5.27
N HIS A 54 -7.74 7.86 -5.71
CA HIS A 54 -9.19 7.85 -5.94
C HIS A 54 -10.03 7.91 -4.65
N SER A 55 -9.41 7.76 -3.47
CA SER A 55 -10.06 8.01 -2.19
C SER A 55 -9.55 9.31 -1.58
N PRO A 56 -10.41 10.21 -1.07
CA PRO A 56 -9.99 11.49 -0.49
C PRO A 56 -9.18 11.34 0.79
N ALA A 57 -9.24 10.19 1.46
CA ALA A 57 -8.45 9.87 2.65
C ALA A 57 -7.50 8.72 2.31
N PHE A 58 -6.29 9.06 1.86
CA PHE A 58 -5.29 8.10 1.45
C PHE A 58 -3.93 8.39 2.07
N LEU A 59 -3.13 7.34 2.27
CA LEU A 59 -1.78 7.45 2.81
C LEU A 59 -0.89 6.38 2.17
N MET A 60 0.31 6.79 1.79
CA MET A 60 1.35 5.88 1.33
C MET A 60 2.61 6.14 2.15
N LEU A 61 3.18 5.07 2.72
CA LEU A 61 4.39 5.12 3.52
C LEU A 61 5.47 4.27 2.85
N VAL A 62 6.70 4.71 2.98
CA VAL A 62 7.90 3.99 2.57
C VAL A 62 8.76 3.70 3.78
N ALA A 63 9.45 2.56 3.74
CA ALA A 63 10.53 2.21 4.64
C ALA A 63 11.84 2.38 3.88
N GLU A 64 12.78 3.16 4.42
CA GLU A 64 14.10 3.38 3.83
C GLU A 64 15.24 3.07 4.81
N THR A 65 16.38 2.61 4.28
CA THR A 65 17.60 2.45 5.06
C THR A 65 18.16 3.82 5.43
N SER A 66 18.57 3.98 6.69
CA SER A 66 19.17 5.23 7.18
C SER A 66 20.71 5.21 7.21
N ALA A 67 21.32 4.04 6.96
CA ALA A 67 22.76 3.85 6.89
C ALA A 67 23.20 3.61 5.44
N GLY A 68 24.31 4.25 5.03
CA GLY A 68 24.87 4.13 3.67
C GLY A 68 24.91 5.45 2.88
N ALA A 69 25.65 5.45 1.76
CA ALA A 69 25.80 6.63 0.89
C ALA A 69 24.50 6.97 0.11
N ALA A 70 23.56 6.03 0.02
CA ALA A 70 22.26 6.20 -0.63
C ALA A 70 21.16 5.58 0.25
N ARG A 71 20.09 6.35 0.50
CA ARG A 71 18.89 5.85 1.16
C ARG A 71 18.14 4.93 0.20
N GLU A 72 18.02 3.66 0.55
CA GLU A 72 17.34 2.67 -0.28
C GLU A 72 15.92 2.44 0.25
N ILE A 73 14.92 2.51 -0.63
CA ILE A 73 13.55 2.10 -0.30
C ILE A 73 13.53 0.57 -0.21
N VAL A 74 13.16 0.04 0.94
CA VAL A 74 13.11 -1.41 1.23
C VAL A 74 11.70 -1.92 1.47
N GLY A 75 10.73 -1.02 1.64
CA GLY A 75 9.35 -1.39 1.85
C GLY A 75 8.37 -0.28 1.50
N VAL A 76 7.14 -0.68 1.20
CA VAL A 76 6.06 0.23 0.83
C VAL A 76 4.72 -0.31 1.33
N ILE A 77 3.91 0.58 1.90
CA ILE A 77 2.49 0.32 2.20
C ILE A 77 1.63 1.42 1.61
N ARG A 78 0.55 1.01 0.94
CA ARG A 78 -0.45 1.88 0.34
C ARG A 78 -1.79 1.59 0.99
N GLY A 79 -2.46 2.61 1.49
CA GLY A 79 -3.76 2.46 2.12
C GLY A 79 -4.66 3.66 1.92
N CYS A 80 -5.95 3.43 2.12
CA CYS A 80 -6.94 4.49 2.19
C CYS A 80 -8.03 4.16 3.20
N VAL A 81 -8.75 5.16 3.68
CA VAL A 81 -9.95 4.95 4.48
C VAL A 81 -11.15 4.93 3.54
N LYS A 82 -11.99 3.89 3.64
CA LYS A 82 -13.24 3.77 2.91
C LYS A 82 -14.42 3.73 3.87
N THR A 83 -15.54 4.32 3.45
CA THR A 83 -16.81 4.16 4.15
C THR A 83 -17.54 2.95 3.55
N VAL A 84 -17.86 1.98 4.39
CA VAL A 84 -18.56 0.75 3.99
C VAL A 84 -19.88 0.64 4.73
N THR A 85 -20.84 -0.05 4.12
CA THR A 85 -22.11 -0.38 4.76
C THR A 85 -21.94 -1.63 5.62
N CYS A 86 -22.13 -1.52 6.94
CA CYS A 86 -22.00 -2.60 7.90
C CYS A 86 -23.33 -3.27 8.28
N GLY A 87 -24.40 -2.95 7.55
CA GLY A 87 -25.74 -3.50 7.78
C GLY A 87 -26.82 -2.44 7.67
N LYS A 88 -28.02 -2.78 8.14
CA LYS A 88 -29.19 -1.89 8.12
C LYS A 88 -29.82 -1.85 9.51
N ARG A 89 -30.24 -0.66 9.93
CA ARG A 89 -31.01 -0.46 11.16
C ARG A 89 -32.45 -0.16 10.79
N THR A 90 -33.39 -0.95 11.31
CA THR A 90 -34.83 -0.66 11.20
C THR A 90 -35.23 0.30 12.33
N PRO A 91 -35.69 1.52 12.01
CA PRO A 91 -36.18 2.45 13.02
C PRO A 91 -37.52 1.98 13.60
N ARG A 92 -37.75 2.19 14.91
CA ARG A 92 -38.97 1.77 15.62
C ARG A 92 -40.28 2.38 15.08
N ASN A 93 -40.20 3.50 14.37
CA ASN A 93 -41.37 4.20 13.80
C ASN A 93 -41.87 3.62 12.46
N GLY A 94 -41.54 2.37 12.12
CA GLY A 94 -42.02 1.72 10.89
C GLY A 94 -41.48 2.32 9.58
N LYS A 95 -40.47 3.21 9.65
CA LYS A 95 -39.80 3.76 8.46
C LYS A 95 -38.88 2.72 7.81
N ALA A 96 -38.54 2.94 6.54
CA ALA A 96 -37.63 2.08 5.79
C ALA A 96 -36.28 1.87 6.51
N PRO A 97 -35.64 0.69 6.35
CA PRO A 97 -34.33 0.41 6.94
C PRO A 97 -33.27 1.40 6.46
N VAL A 98 -32.46 1.93 7.38
CA VAL A 98 -31.37 2.89 7.09
C VAL A 98 -30.03 2.16 7.13
N ALA A 99 -29.17 2.42 6.14
CA ALA A 99 -27.83 1.85 6.08
C ALA A 99 -26.96 2.37 7.25
N LEU A 100 -26.24 1.45 7.89
CA LEU A 100 -25.21 1.79 8.87
C LEU A 100 -23.87 1.86 8.16
N TYR A 101 -23.20 3.00 8.29
CA TYR A 101 -21.90 3.25 7.68
C TYR A 101 -20.78 3.21 8.72
N THR A 102 -19.70 2.53 8.37
CA THR A 102 -18.48 2.44 9.18
C THR A 102 -17.28 2.78 8.32
N LYS A 103 -16.28 3.44 8.90
CA LYS A 103 -14.98 3.67 8.26
C LYS A 103 -14.09 2.44 8.46
N VAL A 104 -13.46 1.98 7.38
CA VAL A 104 -12.47 0.90 7.40
C VAL A 104 -11.17 1.36 6.76
N ALA A 105 -10.05 0.86 7.27
CA ALA A 105 -8.77 0.97 6.59
C ALA A 105 -8.71 -0.09 5.49
N TYR A 106 -8.40 0.33 4.27
CA TYR A 106 -8.26 -0.53 3.10
C TYR A 106 -6.80 -0.51 2.65
N VAL A 107 -6.11 -1.64 2.87
CA VAL A 107 -4.74 -1.84 2.41
C VAL A 107 -4.77 -2.23 0.93
N LEU A 108 -4.27 -1.33 0.08
CA LEU A 108 -4.21 -1.49 -1.37
C LEU A 108 -2.97 -2.28 -1.81
N GLY A 109 -1.91 -2.27 -1.00
CA GLY A 109 -0.76 -3.14 -1.21
C GLY A 109 0.32 -2.90 -0.17
N LEU A 110 0.99 -3.98 0.22
CA LEU A 110 2.12 -4.02 1.14
C LEU A 110 3.23 -4.83 0.49
N ARG A 111 4.43 -4.26 0.38
CA ARG A 111 5.62 -4.94 -0.15
C ARG A 111 6.82 -4.65 0.75
N VAL A 112 7.66 -5.67 0.92
CA VAL A 112 8.93 -5.59 1.64
C VAL A 112 9.96 -6.37 0.83
N SER A 113 11.11 -5.74 0.58
CA SER A 113 12.26 -6.32 -0.11
C SER A 113 12.61 -7.68 0.52
N PRO A 114 12.85 -8.74 -0.28
CA PRO A 114 13.15 -10.06 0.25
C PRO A 114 14.32 -10.13 1.24
N SER A 115 15.30 -9.23 1.11
CA SER A 115 16.45 -9.13 2.03
C SER A 115 16.10 -8.56 3.41
N HIS A 116 14.89 -8.04 3.57
CA HIS A 116 14.42 -7.34 4.77
C HIS A 116 13.13 -7.98 5.35
N ARG A 117 12.86 -9.26 5.04
CA ARG A 117 11.71 -10.02 5.56
C ARG A 117 12.07 -10.90 6.75
#